data_AF-A0A0Q6JV92-F1
#
_entry.id   AF-A0A0Q6JV92-F1
#
_cell.length_a   1.000
_cell.length_b   1.000
_cell.length_c   1.000
_cell.angle_alpha   90.00
_cell.angle_beta   90.00
_cell.angle_gamma   90.00
#
_symmetry.space_group_name_H-M   'P 1'
#
loop_
_entity.id
_entity.type
_entity.pdbx_description
1 polymer ?
#
loop_
_entity_poly.entity_id
_entity_poly.type
_entity_poly.pdbx_seq_one_letter_code
_entity_poly.pdbx_strand_id
1 'polypeptide(L)'
;MAVRQVLTKVGIQFESNEEGAASSMLLQTLSTLASSAGGEPPLPVAPSRAHLDELRGRKGNDLLSAIADQRVVLLKNFTEWSARARLKQARLDAYGIAQRLAGYCVGIDAAAPAIDQVSAIMRDRLLLAEPDPVLPVIQELAQTLRGEVDRSLERMADGLSSVMDQLDDDDSWGHLTIEQRGQLLQLNDLSPEPEPDLRTVSSILLYLSERPLGGWEDRLQALPTRLMAVREAAAKLLEPTAVKFSVPNATLRSEEDVLNYVSSLRDALSAARAEHGSIVV
;
A
#
# COMPACT_ATOMS: atom_id res chain seq x y z
N MET A 1 50.37 22.90 -13.47
CA MET A 1 49.96 21.49 -13.73
C MET A 1 48.81 21.04 -12.83
N ALA A 2 48.91 21.17 -11.50
CA ALA A 2 47.87 20.70 -10.58
C ALA A 2 46.48 21.36 -10.77
N VAL A 3 46.42 22.68 -10.96
CA VAL A 3 45.13 23.38 -11.21
C VAL A 3 44.45 22.88 -12.48
N ARG A 4 45.22 22.77 -13.58
CA ARG A 4 44.74 22.23 -14.86
C ARG A 4 44.17 20.83 -14.70
N GLN A 5 44.81 19.97 -13.90
CA GLN A 5 44.30 18.63 -13.60
C GLN A 5 42.92 18.65 -12.92
N VAL A 6 42.71 19.53 -11.94
CA VAL A 6 41.42 19.68 -11.26
C VAL A 6 40.36 20.18 -12.23
N LEU A 7 40.66 21.22 -13.02
CA LEU A 7 39.77 21.76 -14.05
C LEU A 7 39.34 20.69 -15.05
N THR A 8 40.29 19.94 -15.61
CA THR A 8 40.00 18.86 -16.56
C THR A 8 39.14 17.76 -15.94
N LYS A 9 39.40 17.37 -14.70
CA LYS A 9 38.61 16.33 -14.01
C LYS A 9 37.18 16.76 -13.72
N VAL A 10 36.96 18.03 -13.41
CA VAL A 10 35.62 18.61 -13.23
C VAL A 10 34.93 18.89 -14.58
N GLY A 11 35.67 18.82 -15.69
CA GLY A 11 35.14 19.01 -17.05
C GLY A 11 35.05 20.48 -17.46
N ILE A 12 35.82 21.36 -16.82
CA ILE A 12 35.86 22.79 -17.13
C ILE A 12 36.84 23.02 -18.28
N GLN A 13 36.34 23.63 -19.35
CA GLN A 13 37.15 24.04 -20.50
C GLN A 13 37.90 25.33 -20.16
N PHE A 14 39.16 25.43 -20.59
CA PHE A 14 40.00 26.60 -20.39
C PHE A 14 41.09 26.67 -21.46
N GLU A 15 41.45 27.88 -21.91
CA GLU A 15 42.63 28.11 -22.75
C GLU A 15 43.88 28.46 -21.92
N SER A 16 45.04 28.49 -22.57
CA SER A 16 46.30 28.90 -21.91
C SER A 16 46.20 30.38 -21.49
N ASN A 17 46.53 30.67 -20.23
CA ASN A 17 46.40 31.99 -19.56
C ASN A 17 44.98 32.35 -19.07
N GLU A 18 43.99 31.48 -19.20
CA GLU A 18 42.63 31.67 -18.68
C GLU A 18 42.38 30.95 -17.34
N GLU A 19 43.41 30.40 -16.70
CA GLU A 19 43.25 29.57 -15.51
C GLU A 19 42.58 30.29 -14.34
N GLY A 20 42.71 31.62 -14.25
CA GLY A 20 42.03 32.42 -13.22
C GLY A 20 40.50 32.44 -13.38
N ALA A 21 40.02 32.64 -14.61
CA ALA A 21 38.59 32.63 -14.92
C ALA A 21 38.02 31.21 -14.75
N ALA A 22 38.73 30.20 -15.25
CA ALA A 22 38.35 28.79 -15.10
C ALA A 22 38.32 28.34 -13.62
N SER A 23 39.23 28.85 -12.79
CA SER A 23 39.24 28.60 -11.34
C SER A 23 38.01 29.18 -10.63
N SER A 24 37.52 30.34 -11.07
CA SER A 24 36.30 30.92 -10.52
C SER A 24 35.08 30.06 -10.88
N MET A 25 35.03 29.58 -12.13
CA MET A 25 34.01 28.63 -12.59
C MET A 25 34.07 27.30 -11.83
N LEU A 26 35.27 26.80 -11.51
CA LEU A 26 35.46 25.60 -10.69
C LEU A 26 34.81 25.73 -9.32
N LEU A 27 35.11 26.82 -8.60
CA LEU A 27 34.56 27.05 -7.27
C LEU A 27 33.04 27.23 -7.31
N GLN A 28 32.51 27.86 -8.37
CA GLN A 28 31.07 27.97 -8.57
C GLN A 28 30.42 26.60 -8.81
N THR A 29 30.98 25.79 -9.70
CA THR A 29 30.49 24.43 -10.00
C THR A 29 30.49 23.55 -8.75
N LEU A 30 31.58 23.56 -7.98
CA LEU A 30 31.67 22.83 -6.72
C LEU A 30 30.66 23.34 -5.67
N SER A 31 30.44 24.65 -5.59
CA SER A 31 29.45 25.25 -4.68
C SER A 31 28.02 24.84 -5.01
N THR A 32 27.66 24.84 -6.30
CA THR A 32 26.37 24.32 -6.79
C THR A 32 26.22 22.83 -6.47
N LEU A 33 27.28 22.06 -6.69
CA LEU A 33 27.30 20.62 -6.45
C LEU A 33 27.16 20.26 -4.96
N ALA A 34 27.83 20.99 -4.07
CA ALA A 34 27.62 20.84 -2.63
C ALA A 34 26.17 21.10 -2.24
N SER A 35 25.54 22.11 -2.85
CA SER A 35 24.14 22.45 -2.58
C SER A 35 23.17 21.36 -3.05
N SER A 36 23.51 20.63 -4.11
CA SER A 36 22.69 19.52 -4.63
C SER A 36 22.97 18.17 -3.93
N ALA A 37 24.09 18.03 -3.22
CA ALA A 37 24.51 16.80 -2.54
C ALA A 37 23.89 16.59 -1.13
N GLY A 38 22.85 17.36 -0.79
CA GLY A 38 22.09 17.22 0.45
C GLY A 38 20.80 18.04 0.43
N GLY A 39 20.21 18.29 1.60
CA GLY A 39 19.02 19.10 1.74
C GLY A 39 18.32 18.94 3.09
N GLU A 40 17.02 19.18 3.10
CA GLU A 40 16.15 18.90 4.25
C GLU A 40 15.94 17.39 4.44
N PRO A 41 15.61 16.93 5.67
CA PRO A 41 15.25 15.55 5.92
C PRO A 41 14.23 15.05 4.88
N PRO A 42 14.38 13.82 4.35
CA PRO A 42 15.27 12.74 4.80
C PRO A 42 16.72 12.82 4.25
N LEU A 43 17.07 13.89 3.53
CA LEU A 43 18.40 14.03 2.95
C LEU A 43 19.45 14.37 4.02
N PRO A 44 20.70 13.90 3.84
CA PRO A 44 21.80 14.38 4.64
C PRO A 44 21.96 15.89 4.50
N VAL A 45 22.52 16.51 5.53
CA VAL A 45 22.86 17.94 5.48
C VAL A 45 23.81 18.19 4.30
N ALA A 46 23.57 19.29 3.58
CA ALA A 46 24.42 19.68 2.48
C ALA A 46 25.89 19.85 2.97
N PRO A 47 26.88 19.30 2.24
CA PRO A 47 28.28 19.47 2.57
C PRO A 47 28.69 20.93 2.78
N SER A 48 29.59 21.17 3.74
CA SER A 48 30.09 22.52 4.03
C SER A 48 30.85 23.10 2.84
N ARG A 49 30.58 24.38 2.56
CA ARG A 49 31.19 25.16 1.47
C ARG A 49 32.26 26.14 1.97
N ALA A 50 32.56 26.17 3.27
CA ALA A 50 33.47 27.14 3.88
C ALA A 50 34.85 27.20 3.19
N HIS A 51 35.46 26.04 2.92
CA HIS A 51 36.73 25.97 2.19
C HIS A 51 36.65 26.54 0.76
N LEU A 52 35.50 26.44 0.09
CA LEU A 52 35.28 27.05 -1.23
C LEU A 52 35.07 28.56 -1.13
N ASP A 53 34.47 29.05 -0.05
CA ASP A 53 34.32 30.48 0.25
C ASP A 53 35.68 31.13 0.54
N GLU A 54 36.53 30.46 1.31
CA GLU A 54 37.92 30.89 1.56
C GLU A 54 38.73 30.98 0.26
N LEU A 55 38.61 29.97 -0.63
CA LEU A 55 39.26 30.01 -1.93
C LEU A 55 38.72 31.15 -2.80
N ARG A 56 37.41 31.43 -2.78
CA ARG A 56 36.81 32.56 -3.52
C ARG A 56 37.31 33.93 -3.07
N GLY A 57 37.80 34.06 -1.84
CA GLY A 57 38.40 35.30 -1.34
C GLY A 57 39.78 35.61 -1.93
N ARG A 58 40.46 34.62 -2.54
CA ARG A 58 41.81 34.77 -3.11
C ARG A 58 41.77 35.20 -4.57
N LYS A 59 42.84 35.84 -5.05
CA LYS A 59 42.94 36.35 -6.43
C LYS A 59 44.28 36.01 -7.08
N GLY A 60 44.28 35.93 -8.41
CA GLY A 60 45.49 35.74 -9.21
C GLY A 60 46.26 34.46 -8.84
N ASN A 61 47.58 34.55 -8.76
CA ASN A 61 48.44 33.39 -8.50
C ASN A 61 48.23 32.76 -7.12
N ASP A 62 47.81 33.52 -6.11
CA ASP A 62 47.50 32.97 -4.77
C ASP A 62 46.30 32.01 -4.83
N LEU A 63 45.26 32.35 -5.61
CA LEU A 63 44.14 31.45 -5.87
C LEU A 63 44.60 30.14 -6.54
N LEU A 64 45.44 30.26 -7.57
CA LEU A 64 45.94 29.09 -8.30
C LEU A 64 46.79 28.18 -7.41
N SER A 65 47.64 28.76 -6.55
CA SER A 65 48.43 27.99 -5.57
C SER A 65 47.51 27.27 -4.58
N ALA A 66 46.54 27.99 -4.00
CA ALA A 66 45.64 27.42 -3.01
C ALA A 66 44.77 26.27 -3.59
N ILE A 67 44.34 26.38 -4.84
CA ILE A 67 43.64 25.29 -5.54
C ILE A 67 44.57 24.08 -5.75
N ALA A 68 45.84 24.31 -6.10
CA ALA A 68 46.81 23.24 -6.28
C ALA A 68 47.10 22.49 -4.96
N ASP A 69 47.12 23.23 -3.84
CA ASP A 69 47.32 22.69 -2.49
C ASP A 69 46.09 21.86 -2.05
N GLN A 70 44.88 22.35 -2.32
CA GLN A 70 43.63 21.67 -1.96
C GLN A 70 43.15 20.65 -3.01
N ARG A 71 43.95 20.35 -4.05
CA ARG A 71 43.52 19.52 -5.20
C ARG A 71 42.87 18.19 -4.80
N VAL A 72 43.41 17.52 -3.77
CA VAL A 72 42.94 16.21 -3.33
C VAL A 72 41.54 16.32 -2.73
N VAL A 73 41.33 17.35 -1.90
CA VAL A 73 40.03 17.64 -1.28
C VAL A 73 39.00 18.06 -2.34
N LEU A 74 39.37 18.95 -3.26
CA LEU A 74 38.46 19.41 -4.32
C LEU A 74 38.01 18.27 -5.24
N LEU A 75 38.93 17.37 -5.61
CA LEU A 75 38.60 16.19 -6.43
C LEU A 75 37.74 15.18 -5.65
N LYS A 76 38.05 14.93 -4.38
CA LYS A 76 37.23 14.08 -3.50
C LYS A 76 35.81 14.62 -3.39
N ASN A 77 35.67 15.91 -3.10
CA ASN A 77 34.39 16.60 -3.02
C ASN A 77 33.61 16.51 -4.34
N PHE A 78 34.27 16.75 -5.46
CA PHE A 78 33.64 16.60 -6.77
C PHE A 78 33.06 15.20 -6.97
N THR A 79 33.83 14.15 -6.65
CA THR A 79 33.38 12.76 -6.79
C THR A 79 32.20 12.44 -5.86
N GLU A 80 32.34 12.73 -4.56
CA GLU A 80 31.32 12.40 -3.55
C GLU A 80 30.03 13.18 -3.77
N TRP A 81 30.13 14.48 -4.03
CA TRP A 81 28.95 15.34 -4.22
C TRP A 81 28.26 15.03 -5.55
N SER A 82 29.01 14.69 -6.60
CA SER A 82 28.42 14.22 -7.86
C SER A 82 27.67 12.90 -7.68
N ALA A 83 28.22 11.95 -6.92
CA ALA A 83 27.53 10.69 -6.63
C ALA A 83 26.22 10.93 -5.89
N ARG A 84 26.25 11.74 -4.82
CA ARG A 84 25.05 12.10 -4.04
C ARG A 84 24.00 12.82 -4.89
N ALA A 85 24.42 13.81 -5.69
CA ALA A 85 23.50 14.56 -6.54
C ALA A 85 22.81 13.67 -7.59
N ARG A 86 23.52 12.68 -8.14
CA ARG A 86 22.95 11.69 -9.09
C ARG A 86 21.92 10.77 -8.44
N LEU A 87 22.14 10.36 -7.19
CA LEU A 87 21.24 9.46 -6.47
C LEU A 87 20.01 10.18 -5.88
N LYS A 88 20.11 11.48 -5.62
CA LYS A 88 19.14 12.26 -4.86
C LYS A 88 17.69 12.06 -5.31
N GLN A 89 17.39 12.28 -6.59
CA GLN A 89 16.01 12.22 -7.07
C GLN A 89 15.45 10.79 -7.00
N ALA A 90 16.22 9.80 -7.49
CA ALA A 90 15.80 8.40 -7.47
C ALA A 90 15.54 7.90 -6.04
N ARG A 91 16.36 8.32 -5.07
CA ARG A 91 16.16 7.95 -3.66
C ARG A 91 14.96 8.67 -3.04
N LEU A 92 14.72 9.94 -3.35
CA LEU A 92 13.50 10.64 -2.91
C LEU A 92 12.24 9.96 -3.44
N ASP A 93 12.23 9.57 -4.72
CA ASP A 93 11.09 8.89 -5.34
C ASP A 93 10.85 7.51 -4.67
N ALA A 94 11.92 6.73 -4.48
CA ALA A 94 11.86 5.45 -3.77
C ALA A 94 11.37 5.62 -2.33
N TYR A 95 11.84 6.65 -1.62
CA TYR A 95 11.40 6.92 -0.26
C TYR A 95 9.91 7.30 -0.19
N GLY A 96 9.41 8.07 -1.16
CA GLY A 96 7.98 8.35 -1.28
C GLY A 96 7.14 7.08 -1.48
N ILE A 97 7.66 6.10 -2.24
CA ILE A 97 7.03 4.77 -2.39
C ILE A 97 7.01 4.03 -1.04
N ALA A 98 8.15 4.00 -0.32
CA ALA A 98 8.24 3.37 0.99
C ALA A 98 7.24 3.97 1.99
N GLN A 99 7.08 5.29 2.00
CA GLN A 99 6.09 5.98 2.84
C GLN A 99 4.65 5.58 2.51
N ARG A 100 4.32 5.47 1.21
CA ARG A 100 2.98 5.04 0.79
C ARG A 100 2.69 3.60 1.20
N LEU A 101 3.66 2.69 1.03
CA LEU A 101 3.52 1.30 1.48
C LEU A 101 3.34 1.23 3.00
N ALA A 102 4.18 1.95 3.75
CA ALA A 102 4.09 2.02 5.21
C ALA A 102 2.71 2.52 5.70
N GLY A 103 2.10 3.45 4.97
CA GLY A 103 0.75 3.93 5.26
C GLY A 103 -0.34 2.85 5.16
N TYR A 104 -0.21 1.87 4.26
CA TYR A 104 -1.12 0.73 4.17
C TYR A 104 -0.83 -0.36 5.21
N CYS A 105 0.35 -0.35 5.82
CA CYS A 105 0.76 -1.32 6.83
C CYS A 105 0.41 -0.93 8.26
N VAL A 106 -0.25 0.22 8.48
CA VAL A 106 -0.58 0.69 9.84
C VAL A 106 -1.49 -0.32 10.54
N GLY A 107 -1.08 -0.75 11.73
CA GLY A 107 -1.79 -1.78 12.51
C GLY A 107 -1.39 -3.22 12.19
N ILE A 108 -0.44 -3.44 11.29
CA ILE A 108 0.10 -4.77 10.96
C ILE A 108 1.41 -4.96 11.72
N ASP A 109 1.39 -5.79 12.77
CA ASP A 109 2.55 -6.00 13.66
C ASP A 109 3.80 -6.47 12.90
N ALA A 110 3.62 -7.32 11.89
CA ALA A 110 4.72 -7.83 11.06
C ALA A 110 5.46 -6.72 10.27
N ALA A 111 4.79 -5.59 9.99
CA ALA A 111 5.37 -4.47 9.27
C ALA A 111 6.02 -3.40 10.19
N ALA A 112 5.83 -3.49 11.51
CA ALA A 112 6.32 -2.48 12.45
C ALA A 112 7.83 -2.19 12.32
N PRO A 113 8.72 -3.20 12.18
CA PRO A 113 10.15 -2.94 12.00
C PRO A 113 10.47 -2.13 10.74
N ALA A 114 9.80 -2.43 9.63
CA ALA A 114 9.99 -1.71 8.36
C ALA A 114 9.45 -0.26 8.45
N ILE A 115 8.31 -0.05 9.10
CA ILE A 115 7.74 1.28 9.35
C ILE A 115 8.69 2.14 10.20
N ASP A 116 9.30 1.54 11.23
CA ASP A 116 10.31 2.21 12.05
C ASP A 116 11.56 2.59 11.23
N GLN A 117 11.98 1.74 10.29
CA GLN A 117 13.09 2.05 9.38
C GLN A 117 12.76 3.23 8.44
N VAL A 118 11.55 3.32 7.90
CA VAL A 118 11.11 4.51 7.14
C VAL A 118 11.27 5.77 7.99
N SER A 119 10.82 5.72 9.25
CA SER A 119 10.92 6.84 10.19
C SER A 119 12.37 7.17 10.54
N ALA A 120 13.24 6.17 10.70
CA ALA A 120 14.66 6.35 10.96
C ALA A 120 15.38 7.02 9.79
N ILE A 121 15.04 6.68 8.53
CA ILE A 121 15.62 7.32 7.34
C ILE A 121 15.35 8.84 7.34
N MET A 122 14.14 9.25 7.72
CA MET A 122 13.79 10.67 7.90
C MET A 122 14.57 11.30 9.04
N ARG A 123 14.48 10.73 10.25
CA ARG A 123 15.05 11.29 11.48
C ARG A 123 16.56 11.42 11.40
N ASP A 124 17.22 10.35 10.95
CA ASP A 124 18.66 10.20 10.97
C ASP A 124 19.30 10.64 9.63
N ARG A 125 18.49 11.17 8.71
CA ARG A 125 18.88 11.75 7.42
C ARG A 125 19.70 10.79 6.54
N LEU A 126 19.26 9.54 6.47
CA LEU A 126 20.02 8.44 5.89
C LEU A 126 19.80 8.26 4.39
N LEU A 127 18.97 9.06 3.73
CA LEU A 127 18.47 8.76 2.38
C LEU A 127 19.57 8.47 1.33
N LEU A 128 20.72 9.14 1.44
CA LEU A 128 21.87 8.97 0.53
C LEU A 128 23.01 8.15 1.14
N ALA A 129 22.73 7.33 2.15
CA ALA A 129 23.67 6.38 2.72
C ALA A 129 23.92 5.20 1.77
N GLU A 130 25.07 4.56 1.94
CA GLU A 130 25.46 3.33 1.26
C GLU A 130 25.73 2.24 2.33
N PRO A 131 25.14 1.04 2.19
CA PRO A 131 24.24 0.59 1.12
C PRO A 131 22.86 1.30 1.15
N ASP A 132 22.06 1.12 0.09
CA ASP A 132 20.72 1.70 -0.03
C ASP A 132 19.81 1.35 1.16
N PRO A 133 19.40 2.32 1.99
CA PRO A 133 18.54 2.03 3.14
C PRO A 133 17.06 1.91 2.76
N VAL A 134 16.64 2.34 1.56
CA VAL A 134 15.23 2.41 1.15
C VAL A 134 14.79 1.11 0.49
N LEU A 135 15.63 0.53 -0.36
CA LEU A 135 15.25 -0.64 -1.16
C LEU A 135 14.84 -1.86 -0.30
N PRO A 136 15.57 -2.24 0.78
CA PRO A 136 15.16 -3.34 1.64
C PRO A 136 13.80 -3.10 2.30
N VAL A 137 13.55 -1.85 2.73
CA VAL A 137 12.29 -1.44 3.36
C VAL A 137 11.11 -1.57 2.39
N ILE A 138 11.29 -1.15 1.13
CA ILE A 138 10.27 -1.33 0.08
C ILE A 138 9.94 -2.81 -0.11
N GLN A 139 10.96 -3.67 -0.16
CA GLN A 139 10.78 -5.11 -0.37
C GLN A 139 10.03 -5.76 0.80
N GLU A 140 10.40 -5.44 2.03
CA GLU A 140 9.76 -5.95 3.24
C GLU A 140 8.30 -5.51 3.36
N LEU A 141 8.02 -4.22 3.16
CA LEU A 141 6.65 -3.69 3.18
C LEU A 141 5.79 -4.29 2.06
N ALA A 142 6.33 -4.37 0.83
CA ALA A 142 5.62 -4.96 -0.29
C ALA A 142 5.30 -6.44 -0.04
N GLN A 143 6.25 -7.20 0.51
CA GLN A 143 6.03 -8.61 0.83
C GLN A 143 4.99 -8.80 1.92
N THR A 144 5.02 -7.94 2.95
CA THR A 144 4.02 -7.97 4.02
C THR A 144 2.62 -7.70 3.47
N LEU A 145 2.48 -6.65 2.65
CA LEU A 145 1.19 -6.30 2.04
C LEU A 145 0.64 -7.39 1.12
N ARG A 146 1.51 -8.06 0.33
CA ARG A 146 1.07 -9.24 -0.46
C ARG A 146 0.48 -10.31 0.43
N GLY A 147 1.19 -10.68 1.50
CA GLY A 147 0.71 -11.71 2.42
C GLY A 147 -0.62 -11.34 3.10
N GLU A 148 -0.85 -10.07 3.42
CA GLU A 148 -2.12 -9.61 4.00
C GLU A 148 -3.27 -9.60 2.98
N VAL A 149 -3.00 -9.23 1.73
CA VAL A 149 -3.98 -9.35 0.64
C VAL A 149 -4.32 -10.82 0.38
N ASP A 150 -3.31 -11.68 0.27
CA ASP A 150 -3.48 -13.12 0.03
C ASP A 150 -4.35 -13.75 1.14
N ARG A 151 -4.05 -13.46 2.40
CA ARG A 151 -4.86 -13.91 3.55
C ARG A 151 -6.31 -13.40 3.49
N SER A 152 -6.50 -12.15 3.06
CA SER A 152 -7.84 -11.57 2.96
C SER A 152 -8.66 -12.24 1.86
N LEU A 153 -8.02 -12.55 0.73
CA LEU A 153 -8.61 -13.31 -0.37
C LEU A 153 -8.95 -14.74 0.05
N GLU A 154 -8.04 -15.43 0.73
CA GLU A 154 -8.27 -16.79 1.26
C GLU A 154 -9.47 -16.82 2.20
N ARG A 155 -9.54 -15.91 3.18
CA ARG A 155 -10.70 -15.82 4.09
C ARG A 155 -12.01 -15.55 3.36
N MET A 156 -11.98 -14.68 2.35
CA MET A 156 -13.16 -14.38 1.55
C MET A 156 -13.58 -15.59 0.71
N ALA A 157 -12.62 -16.32 0.13
CA ALA A 157 -12.89 -17.55 -0.62
C ALA A 157 -13.50 -18.63 0.29
N ASP A 158 -12.95 -18.84 1.49
CA ASP A 158 -13.49 -19.77 2.48
C ASP A 158 -14.92 -19.38 2.91
N GLY A 159 -15.13 -18.07 3.17
CA GLY A 159 -16.44 -17.54 3.50
C GLY A 159 -17.47 -17.75 2.39
N LEU A 160 -17.08 -17.48 1.14
CA LEU A 160 -17.93 -17.72 -0.03
C LEU A 160 -18.20 -19.21 -0.24
N SER A 161 -17.21 -20.09 -0.03
CA SER A 161 -17.41 -21.54 -0.08
C SER A 161 -18.45 -21.98 0.94
N SER A 162 -18.36 -21.50 2.18
CA SER A 162 -19.35 -21.80 3.23
C SER A 162 -20.75 -21.28 2.88
N VAL A 163 -20.85 -20.14 2.19
CA VAL A 163 -22.13 -19.63 1.66
C VAL A 163 -22.66 -20.55 0.56
N MET A 164 -21.81 -21.04 -0.34
CA MET A 164 -22.24 -21.95 -1.41
C MET A 164 -22.71 -23.30 -0.84
N ASP A 165 -21.99 -23.88 0.11
CA ASP A 165 -22.40 -25.13 0.78
C ASP A 165 -23.79 -24.97 1.43
N GLN A 166 -24.02 -23.83 2.07
CA GLN A 166 -25.32 -23.51 2.68
C GLN A 166 -26.44 -23.27 1.67
N LEU A 167 -26.12 -22.78 0.47
CA LEU A 167 -27.10 -22.66 -0.61
C LEU A 167 -27.39 -24.00 -1.26
N ASP A 168 -26.41 -24.89 -1.39
CA ASP A 168 -26.63 -26.23 -1.94
C ASP A 168 -27.52 -27.10 -1.05
N ASP A 169 -27.55 -26.84 0.26
CA ASP A 169 -28.51 -27.42 1.21
C ASP A 169 -29.91 -26.76 1.19
N ASP A 170 -30.10 -25.67 0.43
CA ASP A 170 -31.38 -24.95 0.33
C ASP A 170 -32.25 -25.49 -0.82
N ASP A 171 -33.44 -26.01 -0.49
CA ASP A 171 -34.37 -26.58 -1.47
C ASP A 171 -34.77 -25.55 -2.55
N SER A 172 -34.98 -24.29 -2.18
CA SER A 172 -35.38 -23.26 -3.14
C SER A 172 -34.26 -22.95 -4.12
N TRP A 173 -33.01 -23.00 -3.66
CA TRP A 173 -31.83 -22.86 -4.50
C TRP A 173 -31.68 -24.02 -5.49
N GLY A 174 -31.90 -25.25 -5.03
CA GLY A 174 -31.84 -26.50 -5.81
C GLY A 174 -32.69 -26.51 -7.08
N HIS A 175 -33.80 -25.78 -7.08
CA HIS A 175 -34.76 -25.72 -8.20
C HIS A 175 -34.51 -24.59 -9.22
N LEU A 176 -33.62 -23.64 -8.93
CA LEU A 176 -33.30 -22.54 -9.85
C LEU A 176 -32.44 -22.99 -11.03
N THR A 177 -32.57 -22.29 -12.16
CA THR A 177 -31.65 -22.47 -13.30
C THR A 177 -30.27 -21.88 -13.00
N ILE A 178 -29.24 -22.32 -13.73
CA ILE A 178 -27.87 -21.80 -13.60
C ILE A 178 -27.83 -20.27 -13.83
N GLU A 179 -28.62 -19.76 -14.79
CA GLU A 179 -28.71 -18.32 -15.08
C GLU A 179 -29.34 -17.56 -13.90
N GLN A 180 -30.41 -18.08 -13.30
CA GLN A 180 -31.05 -17.47 -12.13
C GLN A 180 -30.12 -17.44 -10.92
N ARG A 181 -29.41 -18.55 -10.66
CA ARG A 181 -28.40 -18.62 -9.59
C ARG A 181 -27.29 -17.60 -9.82
N GLY A 182 -26.72 -17.54 -11.02
CA GLY A 182 -25.67 -16.58 -11.36
C GLY A 182 -26.11 -15.12 -11.15
N GLN A 183 -27.34 -14.76 -11.56
CA GLN A 183 -27.88 -13.42 -11.36
C GLN A 183 -28.05 -13.08 -9.87
N LEU A 184 -28.56 -14.00 -9.05
CA LEU A 184 -28.74 -13.77 -7.62
C LEU A 184 -27.40 -13.62 -6.88
N LEU A 185 -26.39 -14.42 -7.21
CA LEU A 185 -25.05 -14.30 -6.61
C LEU A 185 -24.40 -12.96 -6.99
N GLN A 186 -24.53 -12.55 -8.26
CA GLN A 186 -23.97 -11.28 -8.72
C GLN A 186 -24.65 -10.09 -8.05
N LEU A 187 -25.99 -10.09 -7.95
CA LEU A 187 -26.75 -9.00 -7.33
C LEU A 187 -26.44 -8.82 -5.83
N ASN A 188 -26.03 -9.90 -5.16
CA ASN A 188 -25.73 -9.90 -3.73
C ASN A 188 -24.23 -9.88 -3.41
N ASP A 189 -23.37 -9.60 -4.41
CA ASP A 189 -21.91 -9.58 -4.25
C ASP A 189 -21.33 -10.88 -3.65
N LEU A 190 -21.89 -12.04 -4.04
CA LEU A 190 -21.44 -13.38 -3.64
C LEU A 190 -20.67 -14.09 -4.76
N SER A 191 -20.13 -13.32 -5.70
CA SER A 191 -19.24 -13.84 -6.74
C SER A 191 -17.81 -13.93 -6.21
N PRO A 192 -16.99 -14.89 -6.70
CA PRO A 192 -15.57 -14.96 -6.37
C PRO A 192 -14.85 -13.65 -6.71
N GLU A 193 -13.91 -13.24 -5.85
CA GLU A 193 -13.07 -12.07 -6.16
C GLU A 193 -12.07 -12.45 -7.26
N PRO A 194 -11.86 -11.59 -8.28
CA PRO A 194 -10.81 -11.83 -9.27
C PRO A 194 -9.42 -11.80 -8.63
N GLU A 195 -8.53 -12.66 -9.11
CA GLU A 195 -7.14 -12.69 -8.65
C GLU A 195 -6.42 -11.37 -9.02
N PRO A 196 -5.89 -10.63 -8.04
CA PRO A 196 -5.23 -9.37 -8.31
C PRO A 196 -3.78 -9.54 -8.79
N ASP A 197 -3.29 -8.62 -9.61
CA ASP A 197 -1.86 -8.56 -9.93
C ASP A 197 -1.08 -7.85 -8.82
N LEU A 198 -0.36 -8.60 -8.01
CA LEU A 198 0.48 -8.06 -6.93
C LEU A 198 1.99 -8.19 -7.22
N ARG A 199 2.39 -8.47 -8.46
CA ARG A 199 3.80 -8.73 -8.80
C ARG A 199 4.71 -7.51 -8.60
N THR A 200 4.19 -6.31 -8.78
CA THR A 200 4.97 -5.07 -8.71
C THR A 200 4.52 -4.19 -7.55
N VAL A 201 5.41 -3.33 -7.06
CA VAL A 201 5.07 -2.35 -6.02
C VAL A 201 3.93 -1.42 -6.49
N SER A 202 3.96 -1.00 -7.76
CA SER A 202 2.91 -0.16 -8.34
C SER A 202 1.56 -0.86 -8.37
N SER A 203 1.53 -2.16 -8.69
CA SER A 203 0.28 -2.93 -8.76
C SER A 203 -0.30 -3.20 -7.36
N ILE A 204 0.54 -3.43 -6.36
CA ILE A 204 0.13 -3.48 -4.94
C ILE A 204 -0.52 -2.15 -4.51
N LEU A 205 0.16 -1.02 -4.77
CA LEU A 205 -0.35 0.30 -4.37
C LEU A 205 -1.66 0.67 -5.07
N LEU A 206 -1.82 0.30 -6.35
CA LEU A 206 -3.05 0.50 -7.09
C LEU A 206 -4.17 -0.35 -6.49
N TYR A 207 -3.93 -1.65 -6.30
CA TYR A 207 -4.91 -2.56 -5.72
C TYR A 207 -5.39 -2.09 -4.35
N LEU A 208 -4.47 -1.76 -3.44
CA LEU A 208 -4.83 -1.31 -2.08
C LEU A 208 -5.53 0.05 -2.04
N SER A 209 -5.37 0.88 -3.08
CA SER A 209 -6.12 2.13 -3.20
C SER A 209 -7.59 1.92 -3.57
N GLU A 210 -7.89 0.84 -4.29
CA GLU A 210 -9.25 0.46 -4.69
C GLU A 210 -9.90 -0.51 -3.70
N ARG A 211 -9.08 -1.37 -3.07
CA ARG A 211 -9.46 -2.41 -2.11
C ARG A 211 -8.61 -2.31 -0.83
N PRO A 212 -8.90 -1.36 0.06
CA PRO A 212 -8.17 -1.22 1.32
C PRO A 212 -8.32 -2.46 2.22
N LEU A 213 -7.25 -2.84 2.93
CA LEU A 213 -7.25 -4.00 3.84
C LEU A 213 -8.36 -3.93 4.90
N GLY A 214 -8.62 -2.74 5.46
CA GLY A 214 -9.65 -2.57 6.48
C GLY A 214 -11.08 -2.90 6.03
N GLY A 215 -11.37 -2.86 4.73
CA GLY A 215 -12.71 -3.15 4.20
C GLY A 215 -13.04 -4.63 4.05
N TRP A 216 -12.06 -5.52 4.21
CA TRP A 216 -12.28 -6.96 4.03
C TRP A 216 -13.11 -7.58 5.15
N GLU A 217 -12.88 -7.14 6.39
CA GLU A 217 -13.63 -7.63 7.56
C GLU A 217 -15.12 -7.32 7.43
N ASP A 218 -15.48 -6.09 7.05
CA ASP A 218 -16.88 -5.70 6.83
C ASP A 218 -17.55 -6.54 5.75
N ARG A 219 -16.80 -6.88 4.68
CA ARG A 219 -17.31 -7.74 3.60
C ARG A 219 -17.54 -9.17 4.07
N LEU A 220 -16.63 -9.73 4.87
CA LEU A 220 -16.79 -11.04 5.48
C LEU A 220 -18.00 -11.09 6.42
N GLN A 221 -18.14 -10.07 7.27
CA GLN A 221 -19.27 -9.96 8.21
C GLN A 221 -20.62 -9.76 7.49
N ALA A 222 -20.62 -9.25 6.27
CA ALA A 222 -21.82 -9.11 5.45
C ALA A 222 -22.28 -10.42 4.79
N LEU A 223 -21.44 -11.47 4.73
CA LEU A 223 -21.75 -12.73 4.03
C LEU A 223 -23.04 -13.41 4.56
N PRO A 224 -23.28 -13.55 5.88
CA PRO A 224 -24.50 -14.18 6.37
C PRO A 224 -25.77 -13.43 5.95
N THR A 225 -25.74 -12.10 6.01
CA THR A 225 -26.87 -11.25 5.58
C THR A 225 -27.14 -11.39 4.08
N ARG A 226 -26.07 -11.44 3.26
CA ARG A 226 -26.17 -11.66 1.81
C ARG A 226 -26.71 -13.04 1.47
N LEU A 227 -26.28 -14.07 2.19
CA LEU A 227 -26.83 -15.42 2.08
C LEU A 227 -28.35 -15.43 2.34
N MET A 228 -28.79 -14.80 3.44
CA MET A 228 -30.22 -14.70 3.75
C MET A 228 -31.01 -14.00 2.62
N ALA A 229 -30.47 -12.90 2.09
CA ALA A 229 -31.09 -12.18 0.98
C ALA A 229 -31.21 -13.06 -0.29
N VAL A 230 -30.20 -13.88 -0.59
CA VAL A 230 -30.26 -14.85 -1.70
C VAL A 230 -31.31 -15.92 -1.46
N ARG A 231 -31.37 -16.51 -0.26
CA ARG A 231 -32.39 -17.52 0.09
C ARG A 231 -33.81 -16.97 -0.06
N GLU A 232 -34.06 -15.77 0.44
CA GLU A 232 -35.36 -15.10 0.30
C GLU A 232 -35.71 -14.83 -1.18
N ALA A 233 -34.74 -14.36 -1.97
CA ALA A 233 -34.94 -14.13 -3.39
C ALA A 233 -35.19 -15.44 -4.17
N ALA A 234 -34.49 -16.52 -3.82
CA ALA A 234 -34.68 -17.84 -4.40
C ALA A 234 -36.07 -18.39 -4.11
N ALA A 235 -36.51 -18.37 -2.85
CA ALA A 235 -37.84 -18.80 -2.45
C ALA A 235 -38.95 -18.01 -3.17
N LYS A 236 -38.78 -16.69 -3.31
CA LYS A 236 -39.73 -15.82 -4.02
C LYS A 236 -39.81 -16.10 -5.53
N LEU A 237 -38.72 -16.50 -6.16
CA LEU A 237 -38.73 -16.88 -7.58
C LEU A 237 -39.49 -18.20 -7.81
N LEU A 238 -39.42 -19.10 -6.84
CA LEU A 238 -40.02 -20.43 -6.93
C LEU A 238 -41.50 -20.43 -6.56
N GLU A 239 -41.85 -19.72 -5.48
CA GLU A 239 -43.23 -19.55 -5.02
C GLU A 239 -43.59 -18.06 -4.89
N PRO A 240 -43.81 -17.35 -6.01
CA PRO A 240 -44.01 -15.90 -6.02
C PRO A 240 -45.28 -15.43 -5.27
N THR A 241 -46.20 -16.33 -4.96
CA THR A 241 -47.41 -16.06 -4.17
C THR A 241 -47.28 -16.43 -2.69
N ALA A 242 -46.20 -17.09 -2.27
CA ALA A 242 -46.03 -17.51 -0.88
C ALA A 242 -45.77 -16.32 0.04
N VAL A 243 -46.36 -16.35 1.25
CA VAL A 243 -46.23 -15.28 2.24
C VAL A 243 -45.24 -15.70 3.33
N LYS A 244 -44.32 -14.81 3.70
CA LYS A 244 -43.36 -15.02 4.79
C LYS A 244 -44.10 -15.08 6.12
N PHE A 245 -43.98 -16.19 6.84
CA PHE A 245 -44.55 -16.38 8.17
C PHE A 245 -43.44 -16.29 9.22
N SER A 246 -43.46 -15.25 10.06
CA SER A 246 -42.48 -15.11 11.13
C SER A 246 -42.86 -15.97 12.33
N VAL A 247 -42.00 -16.94 12.68
CA VAL A 247 -42.17 -17.75 13.88
C VAL A 247 -42.11 -16.86 15.13
N PRO A 248 -43.15 -16.83 15.99
CA PRO A 248 -43.16 -15.98 17.18
C PRO A 248 -42.05 -16.39 18.17
N ASN A 249 -41.28 -15.43 18.68
CA ASN A 249 -40.30 -15.71 19.73
C ASN A 249 -40.99 -16.00 21.07
N ALA A 250 -40.57 -17.03 21.80
CA ALA A 250 -41.08 -17.37 23.12
C ALA A 250 -39.95 -17.83 24.07
N THR A 251 -40.08 -17.53 25.36
CA THR A 251 -39.21 -18.07 26.42
C THR A 251 -39.92 -19.22 27.12
N LEU A 252 -39.41 -20.44 26.94
CA LEU A 252 -40.03 -21.67 27.43
C LEU A 252 -39.33 -22.10 28.74
N ARG A 253 -40.06 -22.20 29.85
CA ARG A 253 -39.49 -22.48 31.18
C ARG A 253 -39.88 -23.85 31.75
N SER A 254 -40.85 -24.49 31.13
CA SER A 254 -41.38 -25.80 31.50
C SER A 254 -41.74 -26.61 30.26
N GLU A 255 -41.91 -27.93 30.44
CA GLU A 255 -42.35 -28.83 29.36
C GLU A 255 -43.77 -28.49 28.86
N GLU A 256 -44.62 -27.98 29.76
CA GLU A 256 -45.95 -27.47 29.43
C GLU A 256 -45.89 -26.23 28.52
N ASP A 257 -44.94 -25.32 28.77
CA ASP A 257 -44.74 -24.15 27.90
C ASP A 257 -44.34 -24.56 26.48
N VAL A 258 -43.50 -25.59 26.33
CA VAL A 258 -43.07 -26.11 25.02
C VAL A 258 -44.26 -26.67 24.24
N LEU A 259 -45.08 -27.50 24.88
CA LEU A 259 -46.25 -28.10 24.24
C LEU A 259 -47.26 -27.03 23.80
N ASN A 260 -47.52 -26.04 24.66
CA ASN A 260 -48.44 -24.94 24.37
C ASN A 260 -47.93 -24.08 23.21
N TYR A 261 -46.63 -23.79 23.18
CA TYR A 261 -46.00 -23.03 22.11
C TYR A 261 -46.06 -23.78 20.76
N VAL A 262 -45.71 -25.06 20.72
CA VAL A 262 -45.77 -25.87 19.50
C VAL A 262 -47.21 -26.01 18.99
N SER A 263 -48.18 -26.21 19.88
CA SER A 263 -49.59 -26.27 19.48
C SER A 263 -50.05 -24.96 18.85
N SER A 264 -49.72 -23.83 19.49
CA SER A 264 -50.10 -22.50 19.00
C SER A 264 -49.41 -22.17 17.68
N LEU A 265 -48.13 -22.52 17.53
CA LEU A 265 -47.37 -22.36 16.29
C LEU A 265 -47.97 -23.19 15.15
N ARG A 266 -48.32 -24.46 15.42
CA ARG A 266 -48.97 -25.33 14.43
C ARG A 266 -50.29 -24.73 13.93
N ASP A 267 -51.12 -24.23 14.85
CA ASP A 267 -52.42 -23.69 14.52
C ASP A 267 -52.27 -22.39 13.69
N ALA A 268 -51.30 -21.54 14.05
CA ALA A 268 -50.95 -20.33 13.31
C ALA A 268 -50.40 -20.63 11.90
N LEU A 269 -49.50 -21.61 11.76
CA LEU A 269 -48.98 -22.07 10.46
C LEU A 269 -50.10 -22.62 9.57
N SER A 270 -51.00 -23.40 10.15
CA SER A 270 -52.13 -23.99 9.42
C SER A 270 -53.10 -22.91 8.91
N ALA A 271 -53.39 -21.90 9.74
CA ALA A 271 -54.22 -20.77 9.35
C ALA A 271 -53.57 -19.93 8.24
N ALA A 272 -52.29 -19.58 8.38
CA ALA A 272 -51.56 -18.80 7.39
C ALA A 272 -51.47 -19.52 6.02
N ARG A 273 -51.24 -20.84 6.03
CA ARG A 273 -51.26 -21.65 4.80
C ARG A 273 -52.64 -21.69 4.17
N ALA A 274 -53.71 -21.82 4.96
CA ALA A 274 -55.07 -21.84 4.44
C ALA A 274 -55.46 -20.50 3.78
N GLU A 275 -54.97 -19.39 4.32
CA GLU A 275 -55.24 -18.04 3.79
C GLU A 275 -54.43 -17.72 2.54
N HIS A 276 -53.15 -18.11 2.49
CA HIS A 276 -52.22 -17.68 1.44
C HIS A 276 -51.80 -18.79 0.46
N GLY A 277 -52.29 -20.02 0.65
CA GLY A 277 -52.01 -21.19 -0.20
C GLY A 277 -50.65 -21.84 0.08
N SER A 278 -49.58 -21.04 0.12
CA SER A 278 -48.23 -21.46 0.53
C SER A 278 -47.59 -20.43 1.45
N ILE A 279 -46.75 -20.90 2.38
CA ILE A 279 -46.06 -20.07 3.37
C ILE A 279 -44.59 -20.48 3.47
N VAL A 280 -43.70 -19.48 3.58
CA VAL A 280 -42.27 -19.68 3.83
C VAL A 280 -41.99 -19.29 5.27
N VAL A 281 -41.43 -20.20 6.07
CA VAL A 281 -41.18 -20.03 7.52
C VAL A 281 -39.72 -19.73 7.77
#